data_AF-A0A1G6YAM1-F1
#
_entry.id   AF-A0A1G6YAM1-F1
#
_cell.length_a   1.000
_cell.length_b   1.000
_cell.length_c   1.000
_cell.angle_alpha   90.00
_cell.angle_beta   90.00
_cell.angle_gamma   90.00
#
_symmetry.space_group_name_H-M   'P 1'
#
loop_
_entity.id
_entity.type
_entity.pdbx_description
1 polymer ?
#
loop_
_entity_poly.entity_id
_entity_poly.type
_entity_poly.pdbx_seq_one_letter_code
_entity_poly.pdbx_strand_id
1 'polypeptide(L)'
;MNTPEWIKPGIYGVAIGAAVVGIVGIVGFTWGGWVTGGTAQDRAMAMSQNDVVAAMVPVCLDMARSDRDRTAKLATIRDASTYQRRDALMDAGWATVPGAKAPDRDIAQACLTSLDVDAIPERPEIAEDQG
;
A
#
# COMPACT_ATOMS: atom_id res chain seq x y z
N MET A 1 34.59 -36.49 35.83
CA MET A 1 33.20 -36.57 35.33
C MET A 1 33.23 -37.41 34.07
N ASN A 2 32.86 -38.69 34.17
CA ASN A 2 32.94 -39.65 33.08
C ASN A 2 31.60 -39.69 32.36
N THR A 3 31.51 -39.07 31.18
CA THR A 3 30.34 -39.21 30.31
C THR A 3 30.32 -40.64 29.77
N PRO A 4 29.25 -41.40 30.04
CA PRO A 4 29.22 -42.81 29.68
C PRO A 4 29.07 -42.99 28.16
N GLU A 5 29.73 -44.01 27.65
CA GLU A 5 30.03 -44.21 26.22
C GLU A 5 28.76 -44.41 25.37
N TRP A 6 27.68 -44.87 25.99
CA TRP A 6 26.37 -45.07 25.38
C TRP A 6 25.65 -43.77 25.02
N ILE A 7 26.10 -42.61 25.52
CA ILE A 7 25.52 -41.29 25.21
C ILE A 7 26.08 -40.72 23.89
N LYS A 8 27.25 -41.18 23.44
CA LYS A 8 27.87 -40.74 22.17
C LYS A 8 26.90 -40.79 20.98
N PRO A 9 26.19 -41.90 20.69
CA PRO A 9 25.26 -41.95 19.56
C PRO A 9 24.07 -40.99 19.69
N GLY A 10 23.61 -40.71 20.92
CA GLY A 10 22.51 -39.77 21.17
C GLY A 10 22.87 -38.33 20.81
N ILE A 11 24.10 -37.90 21.12
CA ILE A 11 24.57 -36.54 20.79
C ILE A 11 24.67 -36.34 19.28
N TYR A 12 25.15 -37.36 18.53
CA TYR A 12 25.18 -37.31 17.07
C TYR A 12 23.78 -37.23 16.46
N GLY A 13 22.80 -37.97 17.01
CA GLY A 13 21.41 -37.89 16.59
C GLY A 13 20.79 -36.50 16.77
N VAL A 14 21.05 -35.85 17.91
CA VAL A 14 20.58 -34.48 18.18
C VAL A 14 21.23 -33.47 17.22
N ALA A 15 22.53 -33.58 16.97
CA ALA A 15 23.24 -32.69 16.06
C ALA A 15 22.71 -32.80 14.62
N ILE A 16 22.49 -34.03 14.13
CA ILE A 16 21.95 -34.27 12.79
C ILE A 16 20.49 -33.81 12.70
N GLY A 17 19.67 -34.11 13.72
CA GLY A 17 18.28 -33.66 13.78
C GLY A 17 18.14 -32.13 13.76
N ALA A 18 18.97 -31.42 14.53
CA ALA A 18 18.98 -29.96 14.54
C ALA A 18 19.39 -29.36 13.18
N ALA A 19 20.38 -29.96 12.51
CA ALA A 19 20.80 -29.54 11.19
C ALA A 19 19.69 -29.73 10.13
N VAL A 20 19.02 -30.88 10.15
CA VAL A 20 17.92 -31.18 9.20
C VAL A 20 16.72 -30.26 9.45
N VAL A 21 16.30 -30.07 10.70
CA VAL A 21 15.18 -29.17 11.03
C VAL A 21 15.51 -27.72 10.67
N GLY A 22 16.75 -27.28 10.88
CA GLY A 22 17.21 -25.95 10.48
C GLY A 22 17.16 -25.74 8.96
N ILE A 23 17.69 -26.70 8.19
CA ILE A 23 17.73 -26.61 6.72
C ILE A 23 16.32 -26.72 6.12
N VAL A 24 15.50 -27.67 6.58
CA VAL A 24 14.11 -27.85 6.10
C VAL A 24 13.23 -26.69 6.53
N GLY A 25 13.44 -26.12 7.72
CA GLY A 25 12.73 -24.93 8.16
C GLY A 25 13.04 -23.74 7.26
N ILE A 26 14.31 -23.36 7.13
CA ILE A 26 14.67 -22.17 6.36
C ILE A 26 14.31 -22.34 4.89
N VAL A 27 14.66 -23.47 4.28
CA VAL A 27 14.40 -23.70 2.85
C VAL A 27 12.91 -23.96 2.61
N GLY A 28 12.25 -24.77 3.43
CA GLY A 28 10.84 -25.13 3.26
C GLY A 28 9.87 -23.97 3.49
N PHE A 29 10.10 -23.14 4.52
CA PHE A 29 9.29 -21.93 4.72
C PHE A 29 9.57 -20.86 3.65
N THR A 30 10.79 -20.79 3.10
CA THR A 30 11.14 -19.81 2.05
C THR A 30 10.62 -20.22 0.67
N TRP A 31 10.73 -21.49 0.27
CA TRP A 31 10.34 -21.96 -1.08
C TRP A 31 8.84 -22.18 -1.24
N GLY A 32 8.12 -22.52 -0.17
CA GLY A 32 6.67 -22.76 -0.22
C GLY A 32 5.81 -21.50 -0.18
N GLY A 33 6.39 -20.30 -0.10
CA GLY A 33 5.65 -19.04 -0.03
C GLY A 33 4.92 -18.80 1.30
N TRP A 34 5.26 -19.57 2.36
CA TRP A 34 4.65 -19.45 3.68
C TRP A 34 5.23 -18.22 4.39
N VAL A 35 4.62 -17.07 4.15
CA VAL A 35 4.87 -15.86 4.94
C VAL A 35 4.45 -16.14 6.40
N THR A 36 5.24 -15.68 7.37
CA THR A 36 4.90 -15.81 8.79
C THR A 36 3.55 -15.13 9.06
N GLY A 37 2.72 -15.71 9.93
CA GLY A 37 1.36 -15.22 10.18
C GLY A 37 1.27 -13.72 10.50
N GLY A 38 2.28 -13.16 11.19
CA GLY A 38 2.39 -11.72 11.44
C GLY A 38 2.55 -10.90 10.15
N THR A 39 3.48 -11.28 9.27
CA THR A 39 3.66 -10.62 7.97
C THR A 39 2.46 -10.83 7.05
N ALA A 40 1.72 -11.93 7.17
CA ALA A 40 0.48 -12.16 6.42
C ALA A 40 -0.59 -11.14 6.84
N GLN A 41 -0.76 -10.96 8.15
CA GLN A 41 -1.73 -10.05 8.73
C GLN A 41 -1.39 -8.59 8.40
N ASP A 42 -0.13 -8.19 8.52
CA ASP A 42 0.32 -6.83 8.18
C ASP A 42 0.06 -6.51 6.70
N ARG A 43 0.36 -7.46 5.80
CA ARG A 43 0.08 -7.30 4.37
C ARG A 43 -1.42 -7.22 4.07
N ALA A 44 -2.23 -8.04 4.74
CA ALA A 44 -3.68 -8.00 4.58
C ALA A 44 -4.27 -6.66 5.05
N MET A 45 -3.80 -6.12 6.18
CA MET A 45 -4.24 -4.83 6.71
C MET A 45 -3.80 -3.66 5.83
N ALA A 46 -2.58 -3.70 5.28
CA ALA A 46 -2.09 -2.68 4.34
C ALA A 46 -2.87 -2.71 3.02
N MET A 47 -3.17 -3.91 2.49
CA MET A 47 -3.98 -4.08 1.29
C MET A 47 -5.40 -3.53 1.50
N SER A 48 -6.02 -3.85 2.64
CA SER A 48 -7.37 -3.37 2.97
C SER A 48 -7.44 -1.84 3.06
N GLN A 49 -6.44 -1.20 3.68
CA GLN A 49 -6.36 0.26 3.73
C GLN A 49 -6.18 0.86 2.33
N ASN A 50 -5.30 0.30 1.52
CA ASN A 50 -5.05 0.79 0.17
C ASN A 50 -6.27 0.63 -0.75
N ASP A 51 -7.01 -0.47 -0.63
CA ASP A 51 -8.25 -0.70 -1.39
C ASP A 51 -9.34 0.29 -1.01
N VAL A 52 -9.47 0.60 0.28
CA VAL A 52 -10.39 1.64 0.77
C VAL A 52 -10.00 3.01 0.22
N VAL A 53 -8.70 3.35 0.24
CA VAL A 53 -8.16 4.58 -0.32
C VAL A 53 -8.44 4.66 -1.83
N ALA A 54 -8.17 3.59 -2.58
CA ALA A 54 -8.40 3.51 -4.02
C ALA A 54 -9.89 3.65 -4.38
N ALA A 55 -10.78 3.06 -3.58
CA ALA A 55 -12.22 3.22 -3.74
C ALA A 55 -12.72 4.64 -3.42
N MET A 56 -11.95 5.41 -2.63
CA MET A 56 -12.27 6.80 -2.26
C MET A 56 -11.67 7.84 -3.21
N VAL A 57 -10.70 7.48 -4.04
CA VAL A 57 -10.20 8.33 -5.14
C VAL A 57 -11.32 8.86 -6.04
N PRO A 58 -12.26 8.05 -6.58
CA PRO A 58 -13.34 8.58 -7.42
C PRO A 58 -14.23 9.59 -6.66
N VAL A 59 -14.42 9.40 -5.35
CA VAL A 59 -15.17 10.36 -4.50
C VAL A 59 -14.41 11.69 -4.39
N CYS A 60 -13.09 11.66 -4.23
CA CYS A 60 -12.25 12.87 -4.25
C CYS A 60 -12.38 13.62 -5.58
N LEU A 61 -12.34 12.90 -6.70
CA LEU A 61 -12.46 13.48 -8.04
C LEU A 61 -13.84 14.08 -8.28
N ASP A 62 -14.91 13.42 -7.83
CA ASP A 62 -16.27 13.94 -7.94
C ASP A 62 -16.48 15.18 -7.06
N MET A 63 -15.93 15.20 -5.84
CA MET A 63 -15.92 16.40 -4.99
C MET A 63 -15.18 17.55 -5.67
N ALA A 64 -13.99 17.30 -6.22
CA ALA A 64 -13.23 18.29 -6.95
C ALA A 64 -13.99 18.81 -8.19
N ARG A 65 -14.70 17.94 -8.92
CA ARG A 65 -15.52 18.32 -10.08
C ARG A 65 -16.77 19.14 -9.71
N SER A 66 -17.38 18.84 -8.56
CA SER A 66 -18.56 19.55 -8.05
C SER A 66 -18.24 20.90 -7.39
N ASP A 67 -16.97 21.13 -7.04
CA ASP A 67 -16.51 22.35 -6.40
C ASP A 67 -16.53 23.53 -7.39
N ARG A 68 -17.22 24.63 -7.02
CA ARG A 68 -17.29 25.84 -7.84
C ARG A 68 -15.95 26.55 -7.99
N ASP A 69 -15.08 26.41 -6.98
CA ASP A 69 -13.77 27.04 -6.94
C ASP A 69 -12.65 26.05 -7.34
N ARG A 70 -13.00 24.95 -8.01
CA ARG A 70 -12.07 23.90 -8.46
C ARG A 70 -10.81 24.47 -9.10
N THR A 71 -10.96 25.40 -10.04
CA THR A 71 -9.86 25.96 -10.81
C THR A 71 -8.90 26.77 -9.93
N ALA A 72 -9.43 27.57 -9.01
CA ALA A 72 -8.63 28.37 -8.08
C ALA A 72 -7.91 27.46 -7.07
N LYS A 73 -8.61 26.48 -6.50
CA LYS A 73 -8.04 25.51 -5.55
C LYS A 73 -6.97 24.62 -6.20
N LEU A 74 -7.21 24.13 -7.42
CA LEU A 74 -6.20 23.37 -8.18
C LEU A 74 -4.98 24.23 -8.50
N ALA A 75 -5.15 25.50 -8.83
CA ALA A 75 -4.03 26.40 -9.05
C ALA A 75 -3.18 26.54 -7.77
N THR A 76 -3.82 26.77 -6.62
CA THR A 76 -3.13 26.83 -5.31
C THR A 76 -2.42 25.52 -4.97
N ILE A 77 -3.07 24.36 -5.20
CA ILE A 77 -2.47 23.05 -4.95
C ILE A 77 -1.27 22.81 -5.88
N ARG A 78 -1.34 23.21 -7.15
CA ARG A 78 -0.24 23.05 -8.11
C ARG A 78 0.93 23.97 -7.82
N ASP A 79 0.65 25.19 -7.38
CA ASP A 79 1.64 26.20 -6.99
C ASP A 79 2.34 25.84 -5.66
N ALA A 80 1.65 25.10 -4.79
CA ALA A 80 2.26 24.58 -3.58
C ALA A 80 3.42 23.62 -3.89
N SER A 81 4.44 23.66 -3.02
CA SER A 81 5.58 22.75 -3.08
C SER A 81 5.14 21.29 -2.96
N THR A 82 5.86 20.36 -3.58
CA THR A 82 5.49 18.92 -3.65
C THR A 82 5.08 18.34 -2.30
N TYR A 83 5.74 18.75 -1.22
CA TYR A 83 5.44 18.30 0.14
C TYR A 83 4.17 18.92 0.74
N GLN A 84 3.82 20.14 0.32
CA GLN A 84 2.63 20.87 0.77
C GLN A 84 1.40 20.62 -0.10
N ARG A 85 1.55 20.08 -1.31
CA ARG A 85 0.40 19.75 -2.20
C ARG A 85 -0.64 18.90 -1.50
N ARG A 86 -0.17 17.92 -0.70
CA ARG A 86 -1.05 17.01 0.05
C ARG A 86 -1.85 17.78 1.10
N ASP A 87 -1.19 18.65 1.85
CA ASP A 87 -1.85 19.47 2.87
C ASP A 87 -2.82 20.47 2.23
N ALA A 88 -2.44 21.11 1.12
CA ALA A 88 -3.30 22.01 0.37
C ALA A 88 -4.57 21.31 -0.17
N LEU A 89 -4.48 20.04 -0.60
CA LEU A 89 -5.65 19.26 -1.03
C LEU A 89 -6.55 18.88 0.17
N MET A 90 -5.94 18.57 1.32
CA MET A 90 -6.68 18.33 2.56
C MET A 90 -7.43 19.60 3.01
N ASP A 91 -6.79 20.77 2.95
CA ASP A 91 -7.37 22.07 3.26
C ASP A 91 -8.49 22.46 2.28
N ALA A 92 -8.37 22.06 1.01
CA ALA A 92 -9.42 22.21 0.01
C ALA A 92 -10.68 21.38 0.33
N GLY A 93 -10.56 20.39 1.21
CA GLY A 93 -11.63 19.50 1.67
C GLY A 93 -11.83 18.24 0.82
N TRP A 94 -11.04 18.05 -0.24
CA TRP A 94 -11.24 16.97 -1.21
C TRP A 94 -10.74 15.60 -0.71
N ALA A 95 -9.96 15.58 0.37
CA ALA A 95 -9.51 14.35 1.03
C ALA A 95 -10.37 13.93 2.23
N THR A 96 -11.50 14.60 2.47
CA THR A 96 -12.42 14.25 3.56
C THR A 96 -13.55 13.39 3.02
N VAL A 97 -13.61 12.13 3.46
CA VAL A 97 -14.69 11.21 3.07
C VAL A 97 -16.04 11.72 3.58
N PRO A 98 -17.14 11.60 2.81
CA PRO A 98 -18.47 11.92 3.31
C PRO A 98 -18.78 11.19 4.62
N GLY A 99 -19.01 11.95 5.70
CA GLY A 99 -19.25 11.40 7.05
C GLY A 99 -18.00 11.30 7.94
N ALA A 100 -16.79 11.52 7.41
CA ALA A 100 -15.58 11.67 8.20
C ALA A 100 -15.44 13.09 8.74
N LYS A 101 -14.88 13.22 9.95
CA LYS A 101 -14.63 14.51 10.61
C LYS A 101 -13.25 15.11 10.28
N ALA A 102 -12.35 14.29 9.74
CA ALA A 102 -10.98 14.68 9.46
C ALA A 102 -10.57 14.20 8.04
N PRO A 103 -9.74 14.99 7.34
CA PRO A 103 -9.18 14.61 6.05
C PRO A 103 -8.15 13.48 6.19
N ASP A 104 -8.13 12.57 5.22
CA ASP A 104 -7.22 11.43 5.17
C ASP A 104 -6.00 11.73 4.28
N ARG A 105 -4.80 11.43 4.77
CA ARG A 105 -3.55 11.72 4.06
C ARG A 105 -3.34 10.79 2.87
N ASP A 106 -3.73 9.53 2.97
CA ASP A 106 -3.52 8.52 1.95
C ASP A 106 -4.47 8.76 0.77
N ILE A 107 -5.72 9.16 1.07
CA ILE A 107 -6.68 9.61 0.05
C ILE A 107 -6.18 10.87 -0.65
N ALA A 108 -5.64 11.84 0.10
CA ALA A 108 -5.10 13.06 -0.48
C ALA A 108 -3.95 12.78 -1.46
N GLN A 109 -3.05 11.86 -1.08
CA GLN A 109 -1.93 11.47 -1.92
C GLN A 109 -2.39 10.73 -3.18
N ALA A 110 -3.28 9.75 -3.03
CA ALA A 110 -3.81 8.98 -4.16
C ALA A 110 -4.56 9.89 -5.14
N CYS A 111 -5.37 10.82 -4.64
CA CYS A 111 -6.11 11.77 -5.46
C CYS A 111 -5.20 12.78 -6.19
N LEU A 112 -4.12 13.25 -5.55
CA LEU A 112 -3.11 14.08 -6.23
C LEU A 112 -2.46 13.33 -7.39
N THR A 113 -2.13 12.06 -7.22
CA THR A 113 -1.58 11.23 -8.30
C THR A 113 -2.55 11.14 -9.47
N SER A 114 -3.86 10.96 -9.22
CA SER A 114 -4.87 10.92 -10.28
C SER A 114 -5.00 12.27 -11.01
N LEU A 115 -5.02 13.37 -10.27
CA LEU A 115 -5.14 14.73 -10.83
C LEU A 115 -3.90 15.16 -11.64
N ASP A 116 -2.73 14.60 -11.33
CA ASP A 116 -1.49 14.81 -12.10
C ASP A 116 -1.47 13.95 -13.36
N VAL A 117 -2.05 12.75 -13.31
CA VAL A 117 -2.29 11.91 -14.50
C VAL A 117 -3.30 12.58 -15.44
N ASP A 118 -4.39 13.15 -14.93
CA ASP A 118 -5.34 13.98 -15.71
C ASP A 118 -4.71 15.28 -16.25
N ALA A 119 -3.59 15.73 -15.67
CA ALA A 119 -2.85 16.91 -16.11
C ALA A 119 -1.92 16.63 -17.30
N ILE A 120 -1.59 15.35 -17.55
CA ILE A 120 -1.04 14.93 -18.83
C ILE A 120 -2.19 15.12 -19.82
N PRO A 121 -2.06 16.00 -20.83
CA PRO A 121 -3.13 16.15 -21.80
C PRO A 121 -3.32 14.80 -22.49
N GLU A 122 -4.40 14.10 -22.15
CA GLU A 122 -4.98 13.05 -22.98
C GLU A 122 -5.26 13.72 -24.33
N ARG A 123 -4.29 13.55 -25.23
CA ARG A 123 -4.47 13.74 -26.66
C ARG A 123 -5.58 12.75 -27.07
N PRO A 124 -6.53 13.23 -27.89
CA PRO A 124 -7.92 12.83 -27.84
C PRO A 124 -8.09 11.35 -28.20
N GLU A 125 -9.06 10.71 -27.58
CA GLU A 125 -9.73 9.52 -28.12
C GLU A 125 -10.19 9.84 -29.55
N ILE A 126 -9.36 9.50 -30.53
CA ILE A 126 -9.78 9.39 -31.92
C ILE A 126 -10.48 8.03 -32.01
N ALA A 127 -11.81 8.11 -32.02
CA ALA A 127 -12.76 7.22 -32.67
C ALA A 127 -12.17 5.95 -33.31
N GLU A 128 -12.39 4.79 -32.68
CA GLU A 128 -12.64 3.56 -33.42
C GLU A 128 -14.13 3.52 -33.77
N ASP A 129 -14.43 4.23 -34.86
CA ASP A 129 -15.64 4.08 -35.67
C ASP A 129 -15.66 2.69 -36.32
N GLN A 130 -16.87 2.19 -36.51
CA GLN A 130 -17.18 0.82 -36.88
C GLN A 130 -16.79 0.49 -38.32
N GLY A 131 -16.30 -0.73 -38.53
CA GLY A 131 -16.15 -1.38 -39.84
C GLY A 131 -16.56 -2.84 -39.75
#